data_AF-A0A8I1IH80-F1
#
_entry.id   AF-A0A8I1IH80-F1
#
_cell.length_a   1.000
_cell.length_b   1.000
_cell.length_c   1.000
_cell.angle_alpha   90.00
_cell.angle_beta   90.00
_cell.angle_gamma   90.00
#
_symmetry.space_group_name_H-M   'P 1'
#
loop_
_entity.id
_entity.type
_entity.pdbx_description
1 polymer ?
#
loop_
_entity_poly.entity_id
_entity_poly.type
_entity_poly.pdbx_seq_one_letter_code
_entity_poly.pdbx_strand_id
1 'polypeptide(L)'
;MNPTLRAFAAAALAALAVLPAQAYETADGTPYLLIPTSGVIAVEGAGRIQATSQTVALEDDGEWYLVRTDEPDQTELVKQLFPAFRDVTFPRGSMVPLD
;
A
#
# COMPACT_ATOMS: atom_id res chain seq x y z
N MET A 1 -24.65 -6.90 12.25
CA MET A 1 -23.48 -6.14 11.75
C MET A 1 -23.53 -4.74 12.37
N ASN A 2 -22.52 -4.37 13.17
CA ASN A 2 -22.55 -3.17 14.04
C ASN A 2 -22.25 -1.89 13.22
N PRO A 3 -23.09 -0.83 13.27
CA PRO A 3 -22.93 0.38 12.45
C PRO A 3 -21.60 1.14 12.64
N THR A 4 -20.93 0.96 13.77
CA THR A 4 -19.61 1.57 14.05
C THR A 4 -18.50 1.01 13.15
N LEU A 5 -18.60 -0.25 12.70
CA LEU A 5 -17.63 -0.89 11.79
C LEU A 5 -17.71 -0.32 10.37
N ARG A 6 -18.91 0.10 9.91
CA ARG A 6 -19.07 0.78 8.60
C ARG A 6 -18.41 2.15 8.56
N ALA A 7 -18.40 2.87 9.69
CA ALA A 7 -17.80 4.20 9.78
C ALA A 7 -16.26 4.16 9.75
N PHE A 8 -15.63 3.10 10.27
CA PHE A 8 -14.17 2.96 10.27
C PHE A 8 -13.60 2.51 8.93
N ALA A 9 -14.25 1.58 8.22
CA ALA A 9 -13.88 1.25 6.84
C ALA A 9 -14.01 2.47 5.92
N ALA A 10 -15.06 3.27 6.09
CA ALA A 10 -15.22 4.53 5.37
C ALA A 10 -14.18 5.59 5.77
N ALA A 11 -13.69 5.62 7.01
CA ALA A 11 -12.67 6.56 7.47
C ALA A 11 -11.25 6.20 6.97
N ALA A 12 -10.90 4.91 6.92
CA ALA A 12 -9.68 4.44 6.26
C ALA A 12 -9.73 4.71 4.74
N LEU A 13 -10.89 4.47 4.11
CA LEU A 13 -11.16 4.83 2.71
C LEU A 13 -11.15 6.35 2.48
N ALA A 14 -11.54 7.17 3.47
CA ALA A 14 -11.55 8.63 3.39
C ALA A 14 -10.17 9.26 3.60
N ALA A 15 -9.30 8.67 4.43
CA ALA A 15 -7.89 9.04 4.48
C ALA A 15 -7.14 8.61 3.20
N LEU A 16 -7.57 7.50 2.58
CA LEU A 16 -7.16 7.08 1.23
C LEU A 16 -7.75 7.94 0.11
N ALA A 17 -8.85 8.68 0.33
CA ALA A 17 -9.60 9.37 -0.73
C ALA A 17 -8.82 10.53 -1.41
N VAL A 18 -7.66 10.90 -0.87
CA VAL A 18 -6.76 11.90 -1.49
C VAL A 18 -5.60 11.24 -2.25
N LEU A 19 -5.39 9.93 -2.08
CA LEU A 19 -4.35 9.17 -2.77
C LEU A 19 -4.95 8.44 -3.98
N PRO A 20 -4.26 8.41 -5.14
CA PRO A 20 -4.80 7.79 -6.34
C PRO A 20 -4.68 6.26 -6.25
N ALA A 21 -5.58 5.63 -5.50
CA ALA A 21 -5.66 4.18 -5.33
C ALA A 21 -6.26 3.49 -6.57
N GLN A 22 -5.68 2.36 -6.96
CA GLN A 22 -6.16 1.51 -8.05
C GLN A 22 -6.60 0.16 -7.49
N ALA A 23 -7.82 -0.26 -7.85
CA ALA A 23 -8.37 -1.55 -7.42
C ALA A 23 -7.98 -2.66 -8.39
N TYR A 24 -7.65 -3.81 -7.84
CA TYR A 24 -7.27 -5.02 -8.54
C TYR A 24 -7.88 -6.24 -7.87
N GLU A 25 -7.77 -7.36 -8.56
CA GLU A 25 -8.23 -8.66 -8.11
C GLU A 25 -7.12 -9.67 -8.41
N THR A 26 -6.80 -10.52 -7.43
CA THR A 26 -5.88 -11.65 -7.62
C THR A 26 -6.54 -12.75 -8.46
N ALA A 27 -5.77 -13.75 -8.89
CA ALA A 27 -6.30 -14.84 -9.71
C ALA A 27 -7.40 -15.68 -9.02
N ASP A 28 -7.42 -15.68 -7.69
CA ASP A 28 -8.42 -16.38 -6.88
C ASP A 28 -9.64 -15.52 -6.49
N GLY A 29 -9.71 -14.28 -6.96
CA GLY A 29 -10.84 -13.38 -6.71
C GLY A 29 -10.68 -12.46 -5.51
N THR A 30 -9.52 -12.47 -4.84
CA THR A 30 -9.27 -11.61 -3.67
C THR A 30 -9.09 -10.15 -4.11
N PRO A 31 -9.91 -9.21 -3.62
CA PRO A 31 -9.78 -7.81 -3.98
C PRO A 31 -8.60 -7.17 -3.22
N TYR A 32 -7.88 -6.28 -3.88
CA TYR A 32 -6.85 -5.47 -3.24
C TYR A 32 -6.72 -4.10 -3.89
N LEU A 33 -6.16 -3.14 -3.15
CA LEU A 33 -5.86 -1.82 -3.68
C LEU A 33 -4.35 -1.62 -3.74
N LEU A 34 -3.86 -1.05 -4.84
CA LEU A 34 -2.51 -0.47 -4.90
C LEU A 34 -2.60 1.04 -4.77
N ILE A 35 -1.83 1.56 -3.82
CA ILE A 35 -1.84 2.96 -3.45
C ILE A 35 -0.42 3.49 -3.67
N PRO A 36 -0.18 4.24 -4.75
CA PRO A 36 1.07 4.96 -4.92
C PRO A 36 1.16 6.04 -3.84
N THR A 37 2.29 6.05 -3.15
CA THR A 37 2.60 7.02 -2.10
C THR A 37 3.91 7.73 -2.44
N SER A 38 4.01 9.01 -2.11
CA SER A 38 5.25 9.75 -2.28
C SER A 38 5.44 10.74 -1.12
N GLY A 39 6.69 10.96 -0.76
CA GLY A 39 7.07 11.90 0.29
C GLY A 39 8.38 12.58 -0.07
N VAL A 40 8.57 13.78 0.47
CA VAL A 40 9.85 14.49 0.38
C VAL A 40 10.50 14.49 1.75
N ILE A 41 11.69 13.92 1.83
CA ILE A 41 12.50 13.83 3.04
C ILE A 41 13.55 14.93 2.95
N ALA A 42 13.62 15.79 3.96
CA ALA A 42 14.73 16.71 4.12
C ALA A 42 15.84 16.02 4.92
N VAL A 43 17.03 15.92 4.35
CA VAL A 43 18.20 15.33 5.02
C VAL A 43 19.17 16.46 5.33
N GLU A 44 19.49 16.62 6.61
CA GLU A 44 20.43 17.63 7.06
C GLU A 44 21.80 17.42 6.36
N GLY A 45 22.29 18.47 5.70
CA GLY A 45 23.56 18.43 4.95
C GLY A 45 23.54 17.71 3.60
N ALA A 46 22.43 17.05 3.21
CA ALA A 46 22.34 16.28 1.96
C ALA A 46 21.17 16.69 1.04
N GLY A 47 20.44 17.76 1.38
CA GLY A 47 19.38 18.31 0.54
C GLY A 47 18.03 17.62 0.73
N ARG A 48 17.23 17.54 -0.33
CA ARG A 48 15.89 16.95 -0.31
C ARG A 48 15.87 15.70 -1.18
N ILE A 49 15.18 14.66 -0.71
CA ILE A 49 15.01 13.40 -1.43
C ILE A 49 13.51 13.17 -1.63
N GLN A 50 13.08 12.95 -2.87
CA GLN A 50 11.76 12.41 -3.14
C GLN A 50 11.80 10.90 -3.05
N ALA A 51 11.05 10.34 -2.11
CA ALA A 51 10.80 8.92 -2.01
C ALA A 51 9.43 8.61 -2.61
N THR A 52 9.36 7.59 -3.47
CA THR A 52 8.11 7.00 -3.92
C THR A 52 8.02 5.57 -3.42
N SER A 53 6.84 5.16 -2.99
CA SER A 53 6.58 3.83 -2.44
C SER A 53 5.22 3.34 -2.93
N GLN A 54 5.03 2.02 -2.93
CA GLN A 54 3.73 1.40 -3.15
C GLN A 54 3.21 0.85 -1.84
N THR A 55 1.93 1.05 -1.58
CA THR A 55 1.23 0.45 -0.44
C THR A 55 0.11 -0.43 -0.98
N VAL A 56 0.08 -1.68 -0.57
CA VAL A 56 -1.05 -2.57 -0.82
C VAL A 56 -2.04 -2.47 0.34
N ALA A 57 -3.32 -2.30 0.02
CA ALA A 57 -4.41 -2.55 0.96
C ALA A 57 -4.98 -3.93 0.65
N LEU A 58 -4.95 -4.81 1.64
CA LEU A 58 -5.49 -6.15 1.57
C LEU A 58 -6.53 -6.34 2.66
N GLU A 59 -7.54 -7.16 2.37
CA GLU A 59 -8.59 -7.53 3.32
C GLU A 59 -8.39 -8.98 3.72
N ASP A 60 -8.49 -9.25 5.02
CA ASP A 60 -8.44 -10.58 5.60
C ASP A 60 -9.41 -10.64 6.78
N ASP A 61 -10.31 -11.62 6.77
CA ASP A 61 -11.35 -11.84 7.80
C ASP A 61 -12.17 -10.59 8.21
N GLY A 62 -12.47 -9.71 7.25
CA GLY A 62 -13.25 -8.49 7.46
C GLY A 62 -12.42 -7.28 7.91
N GLU A 63 -11.10 -7.43 8.07
CA GLU A 63 -10.18 -6.38 8.48
C GLU A 63 -9.25 -5.97 7.33
N TRP A 64 -9.01 -4.66 7.22
CA TRP A 64 -8.14 -4.09 6.19
C TRP A 64 -6.76 -3.80 6.75
N TYR A 65 -5.74 -4.28 6.04
CA TYR A 65 -4.34 -4.11 6.37
C TYR A 65 -3.65 -3.27 5.29
N LEU A 66 -2.77 -2.37 5.71
CA LEU A 66 -1.95 -1.55 4.82
C LEU A 66 -0.49 -1.98 4.95
N VAL A 67 0.10 -2.43 3.85
CA VAL A 67 1.49 -2.91 3.83
C VAL A 67 2.25 -2.18 2.75
N ARG A 68 3.42 -1.64 3.08
CA ARG A 68 4.32 -1.02 2.12
C ARG A 68 5.12 -2.10 1.39
N THR A 69 5.03 -2.13 0.07
CA THR A 69 5.67 -3.15 -0.77
C THR A 69 6.79 -2.56 -1.62
N ASP A 70 7.39 -1.47 -1.15
CA ASP A 70 8.49 -0.81 -1.87
C ASP A 70 9.83 -1.52 -1.73
N GLU A 71 9.95 -2.38 -0.72
CA GLU A 71 11.13 -3.24 -0.49
C GLU A 71 10.84 -4.71 -0.84
N PRO A 72 11.82 -5.45 -1.40
CA PRO A 72 11.66 -6.86 -1.73
C PRO A 72 11.28 -7.72 -0.53
N ASP A 73 11.88 -7.50 0.63
CA ASP A 73 11.64 -8.32 1.83
C ASP A 73 10.20 -8.18 2.34
N GLN A 74 9.62 -6.97 2.28
CA GLN A 74 8.21 -6.76 2.61
C GLN A 74 7.29 -7.44 1.61
N THR A 75 7.65 -7.41 0.34
CA THR A 75 6.88 -8.09 -0.71
C THR A 75 6.87 -9.60 -0.50
N GLU A 76 8.02 -10.20 -0.19
CA GLU A 76 8.12 -11.63 0.11
C GLU A 76 7.32 -12.02 1.35
N LEU A 77 7.30 -11.17 2.38
CA LEU A 77 6.48 -11.39 3.56
C LEU A 77 4.99 -11.41 3.23
N VAL A 78 4.50 -10.45 2.43
CA VAL A 78 3.10 -10.43 1.96
C VAL A 78 2.77 -11.71 1.20
N LYS A 79 3.63 -12.16 0.30
CA LYS A 79 3.41 -13.39 -0.48
C LYS A 79 3.43 -14.67 0.36
N GLN A 80 4.17 -14.68 1.46
CA GLN A 80 4.21 -15.80 2.40
C GLN A 80 2.95 -15.86 3.27
N LEU A 81 2.48 -14.72 3.76
CA LEU A 81 1.31 -14.63 4.62
C LEU A 81 -0.01 -14.73 3.83
N PHE A 82 -0.02 -14.21 2.60
CA PHE A 82 -1.20 -14.17 1.74
C PHE A 82 -0.89 -14.84 0.39
N PRO A 83 -1.10 -16.17 0.28
CA PRO A 83 -0.77 -16.93 -0.93
C PRO A 83 -1.42 -16.42 -2.22
N ALA A 84 -2.57 -15.74 -2.12
CA ALA A 84 -3.28 -15.09 -3.23
C ALA A 84 -2.40 -14.10 -4.01
N PHE A 85 -1.38 -13.52 -3.37
CA PHE A 85 -0.51 -12.50 -3.95
C PHE A 85 0.79 -13.06 -4.54
N ARG A 86 1.00 -14.38 -4.54
CA ARG A 86 2.23 -15.01 -5.04
C ARG A 86 2.60 -14.57 -6.46
N ASP A 87 1.61 -14.49 -7.33
CA ASP A 87 1.77 -14.14 -8.74
C ASP A 87 1.61 -12.63 -9.01
N VAL A 88 1.31 -11.84 -7.97
CA VAL A 88 1.22 -10.38 -8.09
C VAL A 88 2.62 -9.78 -8.14
N THR A 89 2.84 -8.91 -9.13
CA THR A 89 4.05 -8.09 -9.23
C THR A 89 3.79 -6.72 -8.63
N PHE A 90 4.46 -6.43 -7.51
CA PHE A 90 4.38 -5.12 -6.87
C PHE A 90 5.42 -4.17 -7.47
N PRO A 91 5.06 -2.94 -7.83
CA PRO A 91 6.04 -1.95 -8.26
C PRO A 91 6.97 -1.58 -7.10
N ARG A 92 8.27 -1.47 -7.39
CA ARG A 92 9.27 -1.04 -6.41
C ARG A 92 9.19 0.46 -6.16
N GLY A 93 9.60 0.88 -4.97
CA GLY A 93 9.81 2.29 -4.68
C GLY A 93 11.02 2.86 -5.40
N SER A 94 11.15 4.19 -5.36
CA SER A 94 12.33 4.90 -5.84
C SER A 94 12.74 6.00 -4.85
N MET A 95 14.02 6.34 -4.87
CA MET A 95 14.56 7.50 -4.16
C MET A 95 15.33 8.35 -5.16
N VAL A 96 14.90 9.60 -5.32
CA VAL A 96 15.47 10.54 -6.28
C VAL A 96 15.84 11.83 -5.54
N PRO A 97 17.10 12.29 -5.60
CA PRO A 97 17.46 13.62 -5.10
C PRO A 97 16.64 14.70 -5.81
N LEU A 98 16.19 15.71 -5.06
CA LEU A 98 15.58 16.91 -5.61
C LEU A 98 16.63 18.01 -5.66
N ASP A 99 16.88 18.52 -6.87
CA ASP A 99 17.76 19.67 -7.13
C ASP A 99 17.20 20.99 -6.55
#